data_AF-A0A967NW13-F1
#
_entry.id   AF-A0A967NW13-F1
#
_cell.length_a   1.000
_cell.length_b   1.000
_cell.length_c   1.000
_cell.angle_alpha   90.00
_cell.angle_beta   90.00
_cell.angle_gamma   90.00
#
_symmetry.space_group_name_H-M   'P 1'
#
loop_
_entity.id
_entity.type
_entity.pdbx_description
1 polymer ?
#
loop_
_entity_poly.entity_id
_entity_poly.type
_entity_poly.pdbx_seq_one_letter_code
_entity_poly.pdbx_strand_id
1 'polypeptide(L)'
;MRATRLFQEGKNCWKIAHCNQAAFIIDGKDYFKALYQAIPDTQSHFIILSWDIMSQFQLVREQQDIGTLPTALGELLNVVVSENENVEG
;
A
#
# COMPACT_ATOMS: atom_id res chain seq x y z
N MET A 1 38.81 -6.18 6.83
CA MET A 1 37.74 -5.54 7.63
C MET A 1 36.46 -6.33 7.43
N ARG A 2 35.87 -6.93 8.48
CA ARG A 2 34.54 -7.52 8.40
C ARG A 2 33.51 -6.39 8.44
N ALA A 3 32.68 -6.27 7.41
CA ALA A 3 31.59 -5.31 7.41
C ALA A 3 30.60 -5.65 8.54
N THR A 4 30.38 -4.71 9.45
CA THR A 4 29.33 -4.81 10.46
C THR A 4 27.99 -4.91 9.75
N ARG A 5 27.14 -5.89 10.07
CA ARG A 5 25.79 -5.96 9.50
C ARG A 5 25.01 -4.71 9.94
N LEU A 6 24.50 -3.95 8.97
CA LEU A 6 23.69 -2.76 9.20
C LEU A 6 22.44 -3.08 10.04
N PHE A 7 21.83 -4.23 9.79
CA PHE A 7 20.68 -4.75 10.51
C PHE A 7 21.08 -5.83 11.53
N GLN A 8 20.61 -5.69 12.76
CA GLN A 8 20.81 -6.54 13.93
C GLN A 8 19.44 -6.78 14.58
N GLU A 9 18.92 -8.01 14.42
CA GLU A 9 17.62 -8.39 14.97
C GLU A 9 17.56 -8.17 16.48
N GLY A 10 16.43 -7.66 16.97
CA GLY A 10 16.23 -7.33 18.38
C GLY A 10 16.96 -6.07 18.87
N LYS A 11 17.83 -5.47 18.05
CA LYS A 11 18.50 -4.20 18.36
C LYS A 11 18.02 -3.04 17.49
N ASN A 12 18.09 -3.19 16.16
CA ASN A 12 17.71 -2.13 15.22
C ASN A 12 16.90 -2.65 14.01
N CYS A 13 16.59 -3.94 13.97
CA CYS A 13 15.55 -4.48 13.11
C CYS A 13 14.73 -5.50 13.89
N TRP A 14 13.48 -5.69 13.49
CA TRP A 14 12.64 -6.74 14.05
C TRP A 14 13.03 -8.12 13.53
N LYS A 15 13.15 -8.25 12.20
CA LYS A 15 13.48 -9.50 11.52
C LYS A 15 14.20 -9.26 10.19
N ILE A 16 15.08 -10.16 9.81
CA ILE A 16 15.73 -10.27 8.50
C ILE A 16 15.11 -11.49 7.81
N ALA A 17 14.40 -11.25 6.71
CA ALA A 17 13.74 -12.30 5.93
C ALA A 17 13.99 -12.08 4.43
N HIS A 18 13.84 -13.15 3.65
CA HIS A 18 13.88 -13.07 2.19
C HIS A 18 12.50 -12.68 1.63
N CYS A 19 12.47 -11.81 0.62
CA CYS A 19 11.28 -11.49 -0.15
C CYS A 19 11.52 -11.82 -1.63
N ASN A 20 10.50 -12.29 -2.32
CA ASN A 20 10.59 -12.61 -3.75
C ASN A 20 10.63 -11.35 -4.62
N GLN A 21 9.94 -10.30 -4.18
CA GLN A 21 9.85 -9.02 -4.87
C GLN A 21 9.85 -7.90 -3.84
N ALA A 22 10.60 -6.84 -4.13
CA ALA A 22 10.61 -5.60 -3.35
C ALA A 22 10.88 -4.43 -4.28
N ALA A 23 10.26 -3.29 -3.97
CA ALA A 23 10.51 -2.03 -4.63
C ALA A 23 10.70 -0.94 -3.57
N PHE A 24 11.54 0.04 -3.88
CA PHE A 24 11.66 1.25 -3.07
C PHE A 24 10.77 2.32 -3.70
N ILE A 25 9.94 2.94 -2.87
CA ILE A 25 9.13 4.09 -3.25
C ILE A 25 9.52 5.22 -2.31
N ILE A 26 9.89 6.35 -2.89
CA ILE A 26 10.29 7.55 -2.17
C ILE A 26 9.14 8.55 -2.32
N ASP A 27 8.83 9.25 -1.24
CA ASP A 27 7.75 10.22 -1.12
C ASP A 27 6.33 9.66 -1.17
N GLY A 28 5.41 10.44 -0.61
CA GLY A 28 4.00 10.06 -0.52
C GLY A 28 3.29 10.02 -1.88
N LYS A 29 3.68 10.87 -2.83
CA LYS A 29 3.02 10.93 -4.15
C LYS A 29 3.08 9.58 -4.86
N ASP A 30 4.28 9.04 -5.03
CA ASP A 30 4.46 7.79 -5.76
C ASP A 30 3.93 6.60 -4.96
N TYR A 31 4.03 6.65 -3.63
CA TYR A 31 3.46 5.62 -2.75
C TYR A 31 1.94 5.53 -2.89
N PHE A 32 1.22 6.65 -2.78
CA PHE A 32 -0.24 6.63 -2.85
C PHE A 32 -0.75 6.39 -4.28
N LYS A 33 0.00 6.79 -5.31
CA LYS A 33 -0.28 6.38 -6.69
C LYS A 33 -0.17 4.87 -6.87
N ALA A 34 0.91 4.26 -6.40
CA ALA A 34 1.08 2.81 -6.45
C ALA A 34 -0.03 2.09 -5.68
N LEU A 35 -0.43 2.61 -4.51
CA LEU A 35 -1.53 2.07 -3.72
C LEU A 35 -2.88 2.17 -4.47
N TYR A 36 -3.18 3.32 -5.07
CA TYR A 36 -4.40 3.54 -5.86
C TYR A 36 -4.53 2.55 -7.04
N GLN A 37 -3.39 2.20 -7.66
CA GLN A 37 -3.34 1.23 -8.75
C GLN A 37 -3.43 -0.21 -8.27
N ALA A 38 -2.86 -0.54 -7.10
CA ALA A 38 -2.80 -1.91 -6.60
C ALA A 38 -4.11 -2.41 -5.95
N ILE A 39 -4.86 -1.51 -5.29
CA ILE A 39 -6.09 -1.88 -4.57
C ILE A 39 -7.13 -2.58 -5.48
N PRO A 40 -7.46 -2.06 -6.69
CA PRO A 40 -8.45 -2.68 -7.58
C PRO A 40 -8.05 -4.06 -8.11
N ASP A 41 -6.74 -4.34 -8.21
CA ASP A 41 -6.20 -5.61 -8.71
C ASP A 41 -6.22 -6.73 -7.64
N THR A 42 -6.75 -6.45 -6.44
CA THR A 42 -6.79 -7.42 -5.34
C THR A 42 -7.78 -8.55 -5.63
N GLN A 43 -7.31 -9.80 -5.56
CA GLN A 43 -8.13 -10.98 -5.90
C GLN A 43 -8.92 -11.57 -4.73
N SER A 44 -8.50 -11.36 -3.48
CA SER A 44 -9.13 -12.02 -2.32
C SER A 44 -9.06 -11.22 -1.04
N HIS A 45 -7.92 -10.60 -0.70
CA HIS A 45 -7.79 -9.84 0.54
C HIS A 45 -6.74 -8.75 0.39
N PHE A 46 -6.97 -7.60 1.02
CA PHE A 46 -5.95 -6.59 1.26
C PHE A 46 -5.90 -6.28 2.76
N ILE A 47 -4.71 -6.03 3.29
CA ILE A 47 -4.53 -5.70 4.71
C ILE A 47 -3.81 -4.36 4.79
N ILE A 48 -4.44 -3.39 5.43
CA ILE A 48 -3.85 -2.07 5.69
C ILE A 48 -3.55 -1.96 7.19
N LEU A 49 -2.27 -1.90 7.53
CA LEU A 49 -1.81 -1.66 8.90
C LEU A 49 -1.30 -0.23 9.00
N SER A 50 -1.92 0.58 9.86
CA SER A 50 -1.50 1.95 10.11
C SER A 50 -1.77 2.35 11.55
N TRP A 51 -1.02 3.33 12.04
CA TRP A 51 -1.28 3.99 13.31
C TRP A 51 -2.56 4.82 13.25
N ASP A 52 -2.80 5.48 12.12
CA ASP A 52 -4.01 6.27 11.83
C ASP A 52 -4.43 6.08 10.36
N ILE A 53 -5.74 6.02 10.11
CA ILE A 53 -6.31 5.93 8.76
C ILE A 53 -7.37 7.01 8.59
N MET A 54 -7.28 7.77 7.51
CA MET A 54 -8.24 8.81 7.14
C MET A 54 -8.92 8.38 5.84
N SER A 55 -10.18 7.96 5.90
CA SER A 55 -10.90 7.42 4.74
C SER A 55 -11.13 8.47 3.64
N GLN A 56 -11.13 9.76 3.98
CA GLN A 56 -11.32 10.88 3.05
C GLN A 56 -10.03 11.26 2.32
N PHE A 57 -8.90 10.62 2.64
CA PHE A 57 -7.61 10.95 2.06
C PHE A 57 -7.60 10.64 0.55
N GLN A 58 -7.22 11.64 -0.24
CA GLN A 58 -7.09 11.53 -1.69
C GLN A 58 -5.76 10.87 -2.04
N LEU A 59 -5.81 9.64 -2.57
CA LEU A 59 -4.65 8.83 -2.94
C LEU A 59 -3.90 9.43 -4.14
N VAL A 60 -4.64 9.92 -5.13
CA VAL A 60 -4.10 10.63 -6.30
C VAL A 60 -4.80 11.98 -6.44
N ARG A 61 -4.05 12.98 -6.92
CA ARG A 61 -4.52 14.38 -7.04
C ARG A 61 -4.25 15.00 -8.41
N GLU A 62 -3.31 14.44 -9.16
CA GLU A 62 -2.94 14.95 -10.47
C GLU A 62 -3.86 14.36 -11.54
N GLN A 63 -4.34 15.20 -12.45
CA GLN A 63 -5.35 14.80 -13.42
C GLN A 63 -4.93 13.62 -14.30
N GLN A 64 -3.62 13.48 -14.59
CA GLN A 64 -3.06 12.33 -15.32
C GLN A 64 -3.09 11.00 -14.53
N ASP A 65 -3.17 11.05 -13.21
CA ASP A 65 -3.15 9.87 -12.34
C ASP A 65 -4.56 9.44 -11.91
N ILE A 66 -5.56 10.31 -12.10
CA ILE A 66 -6.95 10.04 -11.78
C ILE A 66 -7.53 9.11 -12.86
N GLY A 67 -7.88 7.90 -12.45
CA GLY A 67 -8.58 6.93 -13.29
C GLY A 67 -10.09 7.11 -13.25
N THR A 68 -10.82 6.03 -13.55
CA THR A 68 -12.29 5.99 -13.44
C THR A 68 -12.77 5.73 -12.01
N LEU A 69 -11.88 5.28 -11.12
CA LEU A 69 -12.22 4.89 -9.75
C LEU A 69 -12.11 6.07 -8.77
N PRO A 70 -12.86 6.05 -7.64
CA PRO A 70 -12.79 7.11 -6.65
C PRO A 70 -11.39 7.30 -6.07
N THR A 71 -10.97 8.54 -5.92
CA THR A 71 -9.62 8.89 -5.44
C THR A 71 -9.51 8.89 -3.92
N ALA A 72 -10.62 9.00 -3.19
CA ALA A 72 -10.66 8.88 -1.74
C ALA A 72 -10.48 7.41 -1.33
N LEU A 73 -9.62 7.14 -0.35
CA LEU A 73 -9.33 5.79 0.12
C LEU A 73 -10.60 5.01 0.46
N GLY A 74 -11.47 5.55 1.31
CA GLY A 74 -12.67 4.83 1.76
C GLY A 74 -13.66 4.53 0.63
N GLU A 75 -13.84 5.47 -0.30
CA GLU A 75 -14.72 5.26 -1.45
C GLU A 75 -14.15 4.20 -2.40
N LEU A 76 -12.83 4.21 -2.63
CA LEU A 76 -12.15 3.20 -3.43
C LEU A 76 -12.34 1.80 -2.82
N LEU A 77 -12.10 1.66 -1.51
CA LEU A 77 -12.28 0.38 -0.82
C LEU A 77 -13.73 -0.11 -0.91
N ASN A 78 -14.71 0.77 -0.74
CA ASN A 78 -16.12 0.42 -0.86
C ASN A 78 -16.47 -0.08 -2.27
N VAL A 79 -15.98 0.59 -3.32
CA VAL A 79 -16.20 0.16 -4.71
C VAL A 79 -15.62 -1.23 -4.92
N VAL A 80 -14.35 -1.44 -4.55
CA VAL A 80 -13.65 -2.71 -4.78
C VAL A 80 -14.31 -3.87 -4.04
N VAL A 81 -14.70 -3.69 -2.78
CA VAL A 81 -15.40 -4.73 -2.01
C VAL A 81 -16.81 -4.99 -2.57
N SER A 82 -17.50 -3.98 -3.07
CA SER A 82 -18.84 -4.15 -3.65
C SER A 82 -18.83 -4.88 -5.00
N GLU A 83 -17.76 -4.75 -5.78
CA GLU A 83 -17.61 -5.35 -7.11
C GLU A 83 -16.97 -6.74 -7.07
N ASN A 84 -16.27 -7.09 -5.98
CA ASN A 84 -15.65 -8.40 -5.79
C ASN A 84 -16.29 -9.17 -4.63
N GLU A 85 -17.18 -10.13 -4.98
CA GLU A 85 -17.76 -11.08 -4.01
C GLU A 85 -16.71 -11.95 -3.29
N ASN A 86 -15.49 -12.04 -3.84
CA ASN A 86 -14.39 -12.83 -3.29
C ASN A 86 -13.47 -12.04 -2.34
N VAL A 87 -13.67 -10.72 -2.22
CA VAL A 87 -12.85 -9.89 -1.34
C VAL A 87 -13.55 -9.70 0.00
N GLU A 88 -13.01 -10.32 1.06
CA GLU A 88 -13.47 -10.06 2.43
C GLU A 88 -12.85 -8.75 2.94
N GLY A 89 -13.71 -7.87 3.46
CA GLY A 89 -13.33 -6.57 4.03
C GLY A 89 -13.09 -6.60 5.54
#